data_AF-A0A538I208-F1
#
_entry.id   AF-A0A538I208-F1
#
_cell.length_a   1.000
_cell.length_b   1.000
_cell.length_c   1.000
_cell.angle_alpha   90.00
_cell.angle_beta   90.00
_cell.angle_gamma   90.00
#
_symmetry.space_group_name_H-M   'P 1'
#
loop_
_entity.id
_entity.type
_entity.pdbx_description
1 polymer ?
#
loop_
_entity_poly.entity_id
_entity_poly.type
_entity_poly.pdbx_seq_one_letter_code
_entity_poly.pdbx_strand_id
1 'polypeptide(L)'
;MKRDRQVLRFFANHAWLFADPRFSAEARRQVAAHRRSLRLAERFLSTHHRTVVRTKRRLVRRLAAAKPETASQTICRVFGPNCSDAIVVAYCESRLHTDARNGQYLGLFQMGVLARQLFGHGSTAEEQARAALHYFIASGRDWSPWSCRPR
;
A
#
# COMPACT_ATOMS: atom_id res chain seq x y z
N MET A 1 11.83 20.02 -24.36
CA MET A 1 10.55 19.91 -25.08
C MET A 1 9.90 21.24 -25.44
N LYS A 2 9.49 22.10 -24.49
CA LYS A 2 8.84 23.40 -24.80
C LYS A 2 9.73 24.28 -25.69
N ARG A 3 11.00 24.41 -25.31
CA ARG A 3 12.05 25.11 -26.09
C ARG A 3 12.25 24.48 -27.48
N ASP A 4 12.42 23.15 -27.57
CA ASP A 4 12.61 22.49 -28.86
C ASP A 4 11.42 22.71 -29.80
N ARG A 5 10.19 22.59 -29.29
CA ARG A 5 8.97 22.86 -30.06
C ARG A 5 8.88 24.32 -30.51
N GLN A 6 9.29 25.26 -29.66
CA GLN A 6 9.30 26.68 -29.99
C GLN A 6 10.31 27.00 -31.10
N VAL A 7 11.52 26.45 -31.03
CA VAL A 7 12.54 26.63 -32.08
C VAL A 7 12.08 26.01 -33.40
N LEU A 8 11.51 24.81 -33.36
CA LEU A 8 10.96 24.18 -34.56
C LEU A 8 9.81 24.99 -35.17
N ARG A 9 8.93 25.56 -34.34
CA ARG A 9 7.85 26.45 -34.79
C ARG A 9 8.39 27.75 -35.38
N PHE A 10 9.42 28.34 -34.77
CA PHE A 10 10.09 29.53 -35.28
C PHE A 10 10.60 29.30 -36.71
N PHE A 11 11.36 28.22 -36.94
CA PHE A 11 11.85 27.90 -38.28
C PHE A 11 10.76 27.51 -39.27
N ALA A 12 9.66 26.90 -38.81
CA ALA A 12 8.51 26.63 -39.66
C ALA A 12 7.84 27.93 -40.17
N ASN A 13 7.77 28.95 -39.32
CA ASN A 13 7.20 30.27 -39.66
C ASN A 13 8.17 31.16 -40.47
N HIS A 14 9.47 30.85 -40.46
CA HIS A 14 10.52 31.63 -41.15
C HIS A 14 11.25 30.76 -42.17
N ALA A 15 10.50 30.13 -43.08
CA ALA A 15 11.04 29.21 -44.07
C ALA A 15 12.10 29.86 -45.00
N TRP A 16 12.05 31.18 -45.18
CA TRP A 16 13.04 31.93 -45.96
C TRP A 16 14.47 31.78 -45.43
N LEU A 17 14.66 31.51 -44.13
CA LEU A 17 15.97 31.25 -43.52
C LEU A 17 16.68 30.02 -44.10
N PHE A 18 15.94 29.11 -44.74
CA PHE A 18 16.51 27.94 -45.41
C PHE A 18 17.00 28.23 -46.84
N ALA A 19 16.51 29.32 -47.44
CA ALA A 19 16.85 29.75 -48.79
C ALA A 19 17.97 30.80 -48.80
N ASP A 20 18.07 31.64 -47.77
CA ASP A 20 19.15 32.64 -47.64
C ASP A 20 20.50 31.96 -47.35
N PRO A 21 21.51 32.07 -48.23
CA PRO A 21 22.83 31.44 -48.06
C PRO A 21 23.55 31.83 -46.76
N ARG A 22 23.24 33.01 -46.20
CA ARG A 22 23.85 33.49 -44.95
C ARG A 22 23.40 32.69 -43.72
N PHE A 23 22.18 32.14 -43.76
CA PHE A 23 21.53 31.51 -42.60
C PHE A 23 21.19 30.03 -42.81
N SER A 24 21.15 29.56 -44.06
CA SER A 24 20.66 28.23 -44.42
C SER A 24 21.40 27.09 -43.72
N ALA A 25 22.72 27.20 -43.53
CA ALA A 25 23.51 26.19 -42.84
C ALA A 25 23.12 26.08 -41.37
N GLU A 26 22.99 27.21 -40.67
CA GLU A 26 22.65 27.24 -39.26
C GLU A 26 21.19 26.83 -39.01
N ALA A 27 20.27 27.30 -39.86
CA ALA A 27 18.86 26.89 -39.80
C ALA A 27 18.70 25.37 -39.90
N ARG A 28 19.42 24.71 -40.82
CA ARG A 28 19.42 23.24 -40.95
C ARG A 28 20.01 22.56 -39.72
N ARG A 29 21.13 23.05 -39.17
CA ARG A 29 21.76 22.51 -37.95
C ARG A 29 20.81 22.58 -36.75
N GLN A 30 20.22 23.75 -36.50
CA GLN A 30 19.32 23.97 -35.38
C GLN A 30 18.07 23.09 -35.46
N VAL A 31 17.43 23.02 -36.63
CA VAL A 31 16.26 22.14 -36.82
C VAL A 31 16.61 20.67 -36.62
N ALA A 32 17.75 20.20 -37.15
CA ALA A 32 18.19 18.83 -36.96
C ALA A 32 18.44 18.50 -35.47
N ALA A 33 19.13 19.39 -34.75
CA ALA A 33 19.43 19.24 -33.34
C ALA A 33 18.15 19.20 -32.48
N HIS A 34 17.23 20.14 -32.67
CA HIS A 34 15.99 20.21 -31.89
C HIS A 34 15.01 19.09 -32.22
N ARG A 35 14.94 18.61 -33.48
CA ARG A 35 14.19 17.39 -33.82
C ARG A 35 14.76 16.16 -33.11
N ARG A 36 16.09 16.02 -33.06
CA ARG A 36 16.73 14.92 -32.34
C ARG A 36 16.45 14.99 -30.84
N SER A 37 16.62 16.16 -30.23
CA SER A 37 16.31 16.42 -28.82
C SER A 37 14.86 16.05 -28.47
N LEU A 38 13.90 16.51 -29.27
CA LEU A 38 12.48 16.22 -29.04
C LEU A 38 12.18 14.71 -29.11
N ARG A 39 12.70 14.01 -30.13
CA ARG A 39 12.53 12.55 -30.25
C ARG A 39 13.10 11.78 -29.06
N LEU A 40 14.27 12.19 -28.56
CA LEU A 40 14.87 11.56 -27.39
C LEU A 40 14.03 11.79 -26.13
N ALA A 41 13.54 13.01 -25.93
CA ALA A 41 12.67 13.34 -24.81
C ALA A 41 11.35 12.55 -24.86
N GLU A 42 10.71 12.43 -26.03
CA GLU A 42 9.49 11.66 -26.20
C GLU A 42 9.70 10.16 -25.94
N ARG A 43 10.83 9.60 -26.41
CA ARG A 43 11.21 8.21 -26.09
C ARG A 43 11.39 8.00 -24.59
N PHE A 44 12.11 8.90 -23.92
CA PHE A 44 12.33 8.83 -22.48
C PHE A 44 11.01 8.90 -21.69
N LEU A 45 10.11 9.82 -22.05
CA LEU A 45 8.80 9.92 -21.40
C LEU A 45 7.97 8.65 -21.60
N SER A 46 7.96 8.10 -22.81
CA SER A 46 7.26 6.84 -23.10
C SER A 46 7.82 5.66 -22.30
N THR A 47 9.14 5.50 -22.24
CA THR A 47 9.77 4.41 -21.47
C THR A 47 9.55 4.56 -19.97
N HIS A 48 9.64 5.79 -19.46
CA HIS A 48 9.36 6.08 -18.06
C HIS A 48 7.90 5.78 -17.71
N HIS A 49 6.95 6.26 -18.52
CA HIS A 49 5.53 5.99 -18.34
C HIS A 49 5.22 4.48 -18.35
N ARG A 50 5.77 3.73 -19.31
CA ARG A 50 5.63 2.26 -19.36
C ARG A 50 6.17 1.59 -18.09
N THR A 51 7.30 2.06 -17.59
CA THR A 51 7.92 1.54 -16.35
C THR A 51 7.00 1.78 -15.16
N VAL A 52 6.51 3.01 -14.98
CA VAL A 52 5.59 3.39 -13.89
C VAL A 52 4.29 2.59 -13.95
N VAL A 53 3.68 2.44 -15.13
CA VAL A 53 2.46 1.64 -15.30
C VAL A 53 2.73 0.17 -14.96
N ARG A 54 3.88 -0.37 -15.40
CA ARG A 54 4.26 -1.76 -15.12
C ARG A 54 4.51 -2.01 -13.64
N THR A 55 5.20 -1.11 -12.93
CA THR A 55 5.44 -1.23 -11.49
C THR A 55 4.14 -1.16 -10.71
N LYS A 56 3.26 -0.21 -11.03
CA LYS A 56 1.93 -0.09 -10.41
C LYS A 56 1.11 -1.37 -10.62
N ARG A 57 1.05 -1.90 -11.85
CA ARG A 57 0.35 -3.17 -12.15
C ARG A 57 0.93 -4.35 -11.38
N ARG A 58 2.25 -4.43 -11.23
CA ARG A 58 2.91 -5.49 -10.43
C ARG A 58 2.54 -5.38 -8.95
N LEU A 59 2.53 -4.18 -8.38
CA LEU A 59 2.13 -3.96 -7.00
C LEU A 59 0.68 -4.38 -6.77
N VAL A 60 -0.25 -3.94 -7.61
CA VAL A 60 -1.67 -4.33 -7.52
C VAL A 60 -1.83 -5.85 -7.62
N ARG A 61 -1.15 -6.51 -8.56
CA ARG A 61 -1.18 -7.98 -8.66
C ARG A 61 -0.60 -8.67 -7.42
N ARG A 62 0.49 -8.14 -6.86
CA ARG A 62 1.07 -8.67 -5.61
C ARG A 62 0.12 -8.52 -4.43
N LEU A 63 -0.54 -7.37 -4.29
CA LEU A 63 -1.52 -7.14 -3.24
C LEU A 63 -2.76 -8.02 -3.42
N ALA A 64 -3.24 -8.20 -4.65
CA ALA A 64 -4.35 -9.09 -4.95
C ALA A 64 -4.01 -10.58 -4.76
N ALA A 65 -2.75 -10.96 -5.01
CA ALA A 65 -2.26 -12.33 -4.80
C ALA A 65 -1.79 -12.60 -3.36
N ALA A 66 -1.54 -11.54 -2.58
CA ALA A 66 -1.22 -11.68 -1.17
C ALA A 66 -2.46 -12.25 -0.48
N LYS A 67 -2.29 -13.43 0.13
CA LYS A 67 -3.33 -13.98 0.99
C LYS A 67 -3.51 -13.00 2.16
N PRO A 68 -4.75 -12.70 2.57
CA PRO A 68 -4.98 -11.93 3.79
C PRO A 68 -4.27 -12.62 4.94
N GLU A 69 -3.61 -11.85 5.80
CA GLU A 69 -2.99 -12.35 7.02
C GLU A 69 -4.04 -13.13 7.81
N THR A 70 -3.72 -14.34 8.24
CA THR A 70 -4.67 -15.13 9.03
C THR A 70 -4.84 -14.47 10.40
N ALA A 71 -5.96 -14.76 11.07
CA ALA A 71 -6.18 -14.29 12.44
C ALA A 71 -5.03 -14.71 13.37
N SER A 72 -4.52 -15.95 13.26
CA SER A 72 -3.36 -16.41 14.05
C SER A 72 -2.09 -15.60 13.78
N GLN A 73 -1.79 -15.30 12.51
CA GLN A 73 -0.63 -14.48 12.15
C GLN A 73 -0.75 -13.07 12.75
N THR A 74 -1.95 -12.48 12.65
CA THR A 74 -2.26 -11.17 13.24
C THR A 74 -2.12 -11.19 14.76
N ILE A 75 -2.66 -12.22 15.43
CA ILE A 75 -2.52 -12.42 16.88
C ILE A 75 -1.05 -12.49 17.26
N CYS A 76 -0.24 -13.26 16.53
CA CYS A 76 1.19 -13.37 16.76
C CYS A 76 1.92 -12.03 16.63
N ARG A 77 1.62 -11.26 15.58
CA ARG A 77 2.18 -9.93 15.35
C ARG A 77 1.83 -8.96 16.48
N VAL A 78 0.64 -9.07 17.07
CA VAL A 78 0.17 -8.18 18.13
C VAL A 78 0.68 -8.61 19.52
N PHE A 79 0.52 -9.87 19.89
CA PHE A 79 0.88 -10.39 21.22
C PHE A 79 2.38 -10.69 21.39
N GLY A 80 3.14 -10.76 20.29
CA GLY A 80 4.58 -10.96 20.32
C GLY A 80 4.98 -12.20 21.13
N PRO A 81 5.76 -12.07 22.21
CA PRO A 81 6.18 -13.21 23.04
C PRO A 81 5.02 -14.06 23.58
N ASN A 82 3.84 -13.47 23.81
CA ASN A 82 2.65 -14.16 24.31
C ASN A 82 1.78 -14.74 23.18
N CYS A 83 2.29 -14.83 21.95
CA CYS A 83 1.50 -15.29 20.80
C CYS A 83 0.87 -16.67 21.02
N SER A 84 1.66 -17.66 21.45
CA SER A 84 1.21 -19.06 21.53
C SER A 84 -0.05 -19.16 22.40
N ASP A 85 0.01 -18.57 23.58
CA ASP A 85 -1.10 -18.49 24.53
C ASP A 85 -2.30 -17.75 23.95
N ALA A 86 -2.07 -16.61 23.31
CA ALA A 86 -3.12 -15.81 22.69
C ALA A 86 -3.86 -16.57 21.58
N ILE A 87 -3.15 -17.39 20.80
CA ILE A 87 -3.75 -18.26 19.78
C ILE A 87 -4.60 -19.34 20.45
N VAL A 88 -4.12 -19.96 21.54
CA VAL A 88 -4.88 -20.98 22.28
C VAL A 88 -6.20 -20.40 22.79
N VAL A 89 -6.14 -19.23 23.42
CA VAL A 89 -7.33 -18.51 23.91
C VAL A 89 -8.26 -18.20 22.74
N ALA A 90 -7.79 -17.52 21.70
CA ALA A 90 -8.64 -17.12 20.59
C ALA A 90 -9.25 -18.31 19.83
N TYR A 91 -8.51 -19.41 19.69
CA TYR A 91 -9.01 -20.63 19.05
C TYR A 91 -10.10 -21.29 19.89
N CYS A 92 -9.93 -21.37 21.21
CA CYS A 92 -10.94 -21.97 22.07
C CYS A 92 -12.19 -21.09 22.20
N GLU A 93 -12.02 -19.77 22.33
CA GLU A 93 -13.12 -18.82 22.49
C GLU A 93 -13.96 -18.65 21.21
N SER A 94 -13.33 -18.66 20.02
CA SER A 94 -14.02 -18.29 18.76
C SER A 94 -13.66 -19.15 17.55
N ARG A 95 -12.76 -20.13 17.68
CA ARG A 95 -12.12 -20.83 16.55
C ARG A 95 -11.46 -19.87 15.56
N LEU A 96 -10.91 -18.76 16.08
CA LEU A 96 -10.25 -17.71 15.29
C LEU A 96 -11.18 -16.94 14.33
N HIS A 97 -12.49 -16.93 14.60
CA HIS A 97 -13.48 -16.18 13.84
C HIS A 97 -13.68 -14.77 14.42
N THR A 98 -13.40 -13.73 13.62
CA THR A 98 -13.59 -12.33 14.03
C THR A 98 -15.05 -11.92 14.15
N ASP A 99 -15.95 -12.69 13.55
CA ASP A 99 -17.40 -12.51 13.56
C ASP A 99 -18.11 -13.44 14.54
N ALA A 100 -17.37 -14.21 15.36
CA ALA A 100 -17.96 -15.06 16.40
C ALA A 100 -18.79 -14.26 17.39
N ARG A 101 -19.98 -14.76 17.72
CA ARG A 101 -20.91 -14.14 18.66
C ARG A 101 -21.44 -15.17 19.65
N ASN A 102 -21.30 -14.88 20.94
CA ASN A 102 -21.93 -15.64 22.02
C ASN A 102 -22.60 -14.67 22.99
N GLY A 103 -23.89 -14.39 22.76
CA GLY A 103 -24.62 -13.37 23.51
C GLY A 103 -23.92 -12.01 23.45
N GLN A 104 -23.45 -11.53 24.60
CA GLN A 104 -22.75 -10.25 24.70
C GLN A 104 -21.26 -10.30 24.32
N TYR A 105 -20.67 -11.49 24.18
CA TYR A 105 -19.25 -11.69 23.90
C TYR A 105 -19.02 -11.79 22.39
N LEU A 106 -18.03 -11.04 21.86
CA LEU A 106 -17.81 -10.90 20.42
C LEU A 106 -16.35 -11.07 20.02
N GLY A 107 -16.17 -11.60 18.81
CA GLY A 107 -14.89 -11.65 18.10
C GLY A 107 -13.91 -12.69 18.62
N LEU A 108 -12.65 -12.55 18.20
CA LEU A 108 -11.57 -13.52 18.42
C LEU A 108 -11.42 -13.96 19.87
N PHE A 109 -11.50 -13.00 20.78
CA PHE A 109 -11.23 -13.16 22.20
C PHE A 109 -12.50 -13.10 23.05
N GLN A 110 -13.68 -13.20 22.42
CA GLN A 110 -14.98 -13.19 23.09
C GLN A 110 -15.07 -12.15 24.22
N MET A 111 -14.69 -10.90 23.94
CA MET A 111 -14.70 -9.85 24.97
C MET A 111 -16.13 -9.34 25.21
N GLY A 112 -16.52 -9.20 26.48
CA GLY A 112 -17.83 -8.69 26.89
C GLY A 112 -17.97 -7.18 26.72
N VAL A 113 -19.18 -6.65 26.96
CA VAL A 113 -19.52 -5.23 26.70
C VAL A 113 -18.56 -4.26 27.41
N LEU A 114 -18.37 -4.44 28.72
CA LEU A 114 -17.50 -3.55 29.51
C LEU A 114 -16.05 -3.58 29.02
N ALA A 115 -15.50 -4.78 28.77
CA ALA A 115 -14.14 -4.92 28.25
C ALA A 115 -13.98 -4.24 26.88
N ARG A 116 -14.97 -4.39 25.99
CA ARG A 116 -14.97 -3.68 24.69
C ARG A 116 -15.09 -2.16 24.82
N GLN A 117 -15.84 -1.68 25.80
CA GLN A 117 -15.96 -0.24 26.08
C GLN A 117 -14.64 0.34 26.61
N LEU A 118 -13.94 -0.39 27.48
CA LEU A 118 -12.69 0.07 28.11
C LEU A 118 -11.48 -0.07 27.18
N PHE A 119 -11.38 -1.16 26.43
CA PHE A 119 -10.17 -1.52 25.67
C PHE A 119 -10.35 -1.41 24.15
N GLY A 120 -11.58 -1.15 23.70
CA GLY A 120 -11.94 -1.05 22.29
C GLY A 120 -12.46 -2.35 21.69
N HIS A 121 -12.95 -2.24 20.45
CA HIS A 121 -13.35 -3.37 19.61
C HIS A 121 -13.46 -2.91 18.15
N GLY A 122 -13.28 -3.83 17.20
CA GLY A 122 -13.43 -3.55 15.78
C GLY A 122 -13.82 -4.79 14.99
N SER A 123 -14.03 -4.64 13.69
CA SER A 123 -14.43 -5.74 12.82
C SER A 123 -13.26 -6.60 12.34
N THR A 124 -12.03 -6.11 12.49
CA THR A 124 -10.83 -6.79 12.00
C THR A 124 -10.12 -7.59 13.10
N ALA A 125 -9.35 -8.61 12.70
CA ALA A 125 -8.53 -9.39 13.62
C ALA A 125 -7.52 -8.51 14.38
N GLU A 126 -6.98 -7.48 13.73
CA GLU A 126 -5.98 -6.59 14.32
C GLU A 126 -6.58 -5.72 15.44
N GLU A 127 -7.75 -5.11 15.20
CA GLU A 127 -8.45 -4.32 16.21
C GLU A 127 -8.85 -5.16 17.42
N GLN A 128 -9.37 -6.36 17.17
CA GLN A 128 -9.78 -7.28 18.23
C GLN A 128 -8.58 -7.82 19.03
N ALA A 129 -7.47 -8.15 18.36
CA ALA A 129 -6.24 -8.58 19.04
C ALA A 129 -5.60 -7.45 19.85
N ARG A 130 -5.62 -6.20 19.36
CA ARG A 130 -5.11 -5.04 20.12
C ARG A 130 -5.94 -4.77 21.37
N ALA A 131 -7.27 -4.81 21.24
CA ALA A 131 -8.16 -4.68 22.40
C ALA A 131 -7.93 -5.79 23.44
N ALA A 132 -7.78 -7.03 22.99
CA ALA A 132 -7.48 -8.15 23.87
C ALA A 132 -6.09 -8.01 24.53
N LEU A 133 -5.08 -7.53 23.81
CA LEU A 133 -3.75 -7.27 24.37
C LEU A 133 -3.82 -6.19 25.47
N HIS A 134 -4.56 -5.11 25.25
CA HIS A 134 -4.75 -4.08 26.27
C HIS A 134 -5.45 -4.64 27.51
N TYR A 135 -6.46 -5.49 27.33
CA TYR A 135 -7.13 -6.14 28.44
C TYR A 135 -6.19 -7.09 29.19
N PHE A 136 -5.42 -7.92 28.47
CA PHE A 136 -4.41 -8.81 29.03
C PHE A 136 -3.38 -8.05 29.88
N ILE A 137 -2.87 -6.92 29.36
CA ILE A 137 -1.93 -6.06 30.10
C ILE A 137 -2.60 -5.47 31.34
N ALA A 138 -3.83 -4.95 31.22
CA ALA A 138 -4.57 -4.36 32.34
C ALA A 138 -4.89 -5.38 33.45
N SER A 139 -5.03 -6.66 33.09
CA SER A 139 -5.18 -7.78 34.02
C SER A 139 -3.87 -8.24 34.66
N GLY A 140 -2.74 -7.54 34.43
CA GLY A 140 -1.44 -7.92 34.97
C GLY A 140 -0.70 -8.94 34.11
N ARG A 141 -0.99 -8.99 32.80
CA ARG A 141 -0.49 -10.01 31.86
C ARG A 141 -0.94 -11.42 32.25
N ASP A 142 -2.21 -11.53 32.63
CA ASP A 142 -2.86 -12.75 33.09
C ASP A 142 -4.10 -13.06 32.25
N TRP A 143 -4.35 -14.36 32.06
CA TRP A 143 -5.44 -14.86 31.22
C TRP A 143 -6.76 -15.09 31.96
N SER A 144 -6.86 -14.73 33.25
CA SER A 144 -8.08 -14.86 34.09
C SER A 144 -9.35 -14.23 33.53
N PRO A 145 -9.32 -13.17 32.70
CA PRO A 145 -10.55 -12.68 32.07
C PRO A 145 -11.17 -13.65 31.06
N TRP A 146 -10.37 -14.58 30.53
CA TRP A 146 -10.81 -15.53 29.52
C TRP A 146 -11.15 -16.88 30.12
N SER A 147 -12.20 -17.51 29.58
CA SER A 147 -12.62 -18.83 30.03
C SER A 147 -11.62 -19.89 29.58
N CYS A 148 -11.08 -19.72 28.37
CA CYS A 148 -10.12 -20.61 27.74
C CYS A 148 -8.66 -20.26 28.02
N ARG A 149 -8.31 -19.91 29.26
CA ARG A 149 -6.92 -19.59 29.62
C ARG A 149 -5.96 -20.77 29.36
N PRO A 150 -4.72 -20.52 28.88
CA PRO A 150 -3.70 -21.56 28.76
C PRO A 150 -3.41 -22.19 30.12
N ARG A 151 -3.08 -23.48 30.13
CA ARG A 151 -2.72 -24.22 31.35
C ARG A 151 -1.22 -24.19 31.58
#